data_AF-A0A1I5TNX3-F1
#
_entry.id   AF-A0A1I5TNX3-F1
#
_cell.length_a   1.000
_cell.length_b   1.000
_cell.length_c   1.000
_cell.angle_alpha   90.00
_cell.angle_beta   90.00
_cell.angle_gamma   90.00
#
_symmetry.space_group_name_H-M   'P 1'
#
loop_
_entity.id
_entity.type
_entity.pdbx_description
1 polymer ?
#
loop_
_entity_poly.entity_id
_entity_poly.type
_entity_poly.pdbx_seq_one_letter_code
_entity_poly.pdbx_strand_id
1 'polypeptide(L)'
;MYNLALLFIFSSFGLLGFGFYFFLKIKESKKLQHIRSLPFDQKYREYLRRIELYRNLPKEDKERIERTILEFIYTKEFLGVQLKVTEEMKVVIAFHACLLLFKSKLGGCYQQLKTVIIYPTTVAIENMHNNSGIYTKEKLLIDGQSTGDTVVIIWNNAKREAYHHSYNNVIIHEFAHEIDFMNGAADGIPPLESSKYYEWVSIIYKDFQKMSQAFIGKKDIGKYKFLGEYAVTNKAEFFAVITERFFESPNILKKKFPELYNELKDFYGIDPISNILINNRSNLN
;
A
#
# COMPACT_ATOMS: atom_id res chain seq x y z
N MET A 1 -49.53 -27.54 -0.19
CA MET A 1 -48.81 -27.53 -1.49
C MET A 1 -48.15 -26.18 -1.81
N TYR A 2 -48.80 -25.03 -1.57
CA TYR A 2 -48.23 -23.70 -1.86
C TYR A 2 -46.87 -23.41 -1.18
N ASN A 3 -46.69 -23.78 0.09
CA ASN A 3 -45.42 -23.54 0.81
C ASN A 3 -44.21 -24.33 0.24
N LEU A 4 -44.42 -25.52 -0.33
CA LEU A 4 -43.36 -26.28 -0.99
C LEU A 4 -42.95 -25.62 -2.31
N ALA A 5 -43.91 -25.14 -3.11
CA ALA A 5 -43.62 -24.47 -4.38
C ALA A 5 -42.82 -23.17 -4.16
N LEU A 6 -43.17 -22.38 -3.14
CA LEU A 6 -42.40 -21.19 -2.74
C LEU A 6 -40.97 -21.54 -2.31
N LEU A 7 -40.78 -22.59 -1.51
CA LEU A 7 -39.44 -23.06 -1.11
C LEU A 7 -38.58 -23.50 -2.30
N PHE A 8 -39.16 -24.17 -3.31
CA PHE A 8 -38.45 -24.53 -4.54
C PHE A 8 -38.08 -23.33 -5.41
N ILE A 9 -38.93 -22.29 -5.46
CA ILE A 9 -38.64 -21.07 -6.21
C ILE A 9 -37.49 -20.29 -5.53
N PHE A 10 -37.54 -20.08 -4.21
CA PHE A 10 -36.47 -19.41 -3.48
C PHE A 10 -35.14 -20.17 -3.53
N SER A 11 -35.16 -21.50 -3.44
CA SER A 11 -33.94 -22.31 -3.58
C SER A 11 -33.38 -22.28 -5.00
N SER A 12 -34.23 -22.27 -6.03
CA SER A 12 -33.81 -22.10 -7.43
C SER A 12 -33.17 -20.73 -7.69
N PHE A 13 -33.78 -19.65 -7.20
CA PHE A 13 -33.18 -18.31 -7.28
C PHE A 13 -31.87 -18.22 -6.49
N GLY A 14 -31.78 -18.86 -5.32
CA GLY A 14 -30.54 -18.96 -4.55
C GLY A 14 -29.44 -19.69 -5.30
N LEU A 15 -29.75 -20.82 -5.95
CA LEU A 15 -28.82 -21.60 -6.77
C LEU A 15 -28.38 -20.85 -8.04
N LEU A 16 -29.30 -20.15 -8.71
CA LEU A 16 -28.98 -19.31 -9.86
C LEU A 16 -28.10 -18.12 -9.46
N GLY A 17 -28.41 -17.44 -8.36
CA GLY A 17 -27.60 -16.36 -7.82
C GLY A 17 -26.20 -16.84 -7.40
N PHE A 18 -26.12 -18.00 -6.74
CA PHE A 18 -24.85 -18.62 -6.36
C PHE A 18 -24.02 -19.05 -7.59
N GLY A 19 -24.67 -19.65 -8.59
CA GLY A 19 -24.05 -20.02 -9.86
C GLY A 19 -23.53 -18.82 -10.63
N PHE A 20 -24.30 -17.73 -10.69
CA PHE A 20 -23.90 -16.47 -11.31
C PHE A 20 -22.72 -15.82 -10.58
N TYR A 21 -22.76 -15.74 -9.24
CA TYR A 21 -21.66 -15.25 -8.42
C TYR A 21 -20.37 -16.05 -8.66
N PHE A 22 -20.45 -17.39 -8.66
CA PHE A 22 -19.30 -18.25 -8.90
C PHE A 22 -18.76 -18.11 -10.33
N PHE A 23 -19.65 -17.97 -11.32
CA PHE A 23 -19.27 -17.69 -12.71
C PHE A 23 -18.48 -16.38 -12.85
N LEU A 24 -18.95 -15.30 -12.21
CA LEU A 24 -18.23 -14.02 -12.19
C LEU A 24 -16.83 -14.17 -11.56
N LYS A 25 -16.73 -14.88 -10.43
CA LYS A 25 -15.47 -15.14 -9.73
C LYS A 25 -14.48 -15.97 -10.57
N ILE A 26 -14.97 -16.98 -11.30
CA ILE A 26 -14.14 -17.75 -12.25
C ILE A 26 -13.66 -16.86 -13.39
N LYS A 27 -14.55 -16.05 -13.97
CA LYS A 27 -14.21 -15.16 -15.09
C LYS A 27 -13.13 -14.16 -14.69
N GLU A 28 -13.27 -13.55 -13.51
CA GLU A 28 -12.27 -12.66 -12.93
C GLU A 28 -10.93 -13.39 -12.68
N SER A 29 -10.96 -14.55 -12.04
CA SER A 29 -9.76 -15.37 -11.80
C SER A 29 -9.02 -15.72 -13.11
N LYS A 30 -9.76 -16.12 -14.16
CA LYS A 30 -9.19 -16.37 -15.49
C LYS A 30 -8.58 -15.12 -16.12
N LYS A 31 -9.23 -13.96 -15.99
CA LYS A 31 -8.71 -12.67 -16.46
C LYS A 31 -7.39 -12.33 -15.75
N LEU A 32 -7.35 -12.45 -14.43
CA LEU A 32 -6.14 -12.19 -13.63
C LEU A 32 -5.02 -13.18 -13.96
N GLN A 33 -5.34 -14.46 -14.13
CA GLN A 33 -4.37 -15.48 -14.55
C GLN A 33 -3.79 -15.17 -15.93
N HIS A 34 -4.63 -14.74 -16.88
CA HIS A 34 -4.17 -14.29 -18.20
C HIS A 34 -3.23 -13.09 -18.09
N ILE A 35 -3.62 -12.04 -17.36
CA ILE A 35 -2.77 -10.85 -17.13
C ILE A 35 -1.42 -11.24 -16.53
N ARG A 36 -1.41 -12.08 -15.48
CA ARG A 36 -0.18 -12.54 -14.85
C ARG A 36 0.70 -13.34 -15.83
N SER A 37 0.10 -14.06 -16.78
CA SER A 37 0.85 -14.83 -17.79
C SER A 37 1.52 -13.97 -18.88
N LEU A 38 1.14 -12.69 -19.02
CA LEU A 38 1.72 -11.80 -20.02
C LEU A 38 3.23 -11.62 -19.82
N PRO A 39 4.02 -11.46 -20.90
CA PRO A 39 5.44 -11.16 -20.75
C PRO A 39 5.60 -9.82 -20.03
N PHE A 40 6.53 -9.77 -19.07
CA PHE A 40 6.90 -8.53 -18.42
C PHE A 40 7.90 -7.78 -19.29
N ASP A 41 7.51 -6.58 -19.75
CA ASP A 41 8.26 -5.76 -20.71
C ASP A 41 9.66 -5.42 -20.16
N GLN A 42 10.66 -5.50 -21.03
CA GLN A 42 12.03 -5.12 -20.70
C GLN A 42 12.14 -3.65 -20.30
N LYS A 43 11.36 -2.77 -20.92
CA LYS A 43 11.30 -1.34 -20.58
C LYS A 43 10.79 -1.11 -19.15
N TYR A 44 9.86 -1.94 -18.68
CA TYR A 44 9.40 -1.88 -17.28
C TYR A 44 10.54 -2.25 -16.33
N ARG A 45 11.33 -3.28 -16.65
CA ARG A 45 12.51 -3.65 -15.86
C ARG A 45 13.57 -2.56 -15.81
N GLU A 46 13.75 -1.79 -16.88
CA GLU A 46 14.68 -0.65 -16.89
C GLU A 46 14.29 0.40 -15.84
N TYR A 47 12.99 0.69 -15.71
CA TYR A 47 12.50 1.56 -14.65
C TYR A 47 12.76 0.98 -13.26
N LEU A 48 12.40 -0.29 -13.05
CA LEU A 48 12.55 -0.96 -11.75
C LEU A 48 14.01 -1.12 -11.31
N ARG A 49 14.94 -1.37 -12.23
CA ARG A 49 16.38 -1.50 -11.92
C ARG A 49 16.98 -0.24 -11.29
N ARG A 50 16.36 0.92 -11.46
CA ARG A 50 16.79 2.17 -10.79
C ARG A 50 16.37 2.22 -9.32
N ILE A 51 15.39 1.43 -8.91
CA ILE A 51 14.90 1.37 -7.53
C ILE A 51 15.73 0.37 -6.73
N GLU A 52 16.33 0.82 -5.63
CA GLU A 52 17.19 -0.02 -4.78
C GLU A 52 16.45 -1.22 -4.20
N LEU A 53 15.22 -1.00 -3.70
CA LEU A 53 14.36 -2.05 -3.16
C LEU A 53 14.16 -3.19 -4.17
N TYR A 54 13.90 -2.88 -5.44
CA TYR A 54 13.75 -3.89 -6.48
C TYR A 54 15.07 -4.63 -6.75
N ARG A 55 16.21 -3.92 -6.85
CA ARG A 55 17.51 -4.55 -7.09
C ARG A 55 17.84 -5.60 -6.02
N ASN A 56 17.46 -5.32 -4.78
CA ASN A 56 17.72 -6.16 -3.60
C ASN A 56 16.75 -7.33 -3.43
N LEU A 57 15.73 -7.46 -4.26
CA LEU A 57 14.85 -8.63 -4.23
C LEU A 57 15.57 -9.88 -4.79
N PRO A 58 15.41 -11.05 -4.13
CA PRO A 58 15.72 -12.35 -4.71
C PRO A 58 15.06 -12.57 -6.08
N LYS A 59 15.58 -13.48 -6.88
CA LYS A 59 15.08 -13.74 -8.24
C LYS A 59 13.61 -14.17 -8.22
N GLU A 60 13.25 -15.08 -7.32
CA GLU A 60 11.88 -15.58 -7.16
C GLU A 60 10.92 -14.45 -6.77
N ASP A 61 11.38 -13.53 -5.93
CA ASP A 61 10.60 -12.37 -5.50
C ASP A 61 10.44 -11.34 -6.62
N LYS A 62 11.47 -11.13 -7.45
CA LYS A 62 11.38 -10.31 -8.66
C LYS A 62 10.34 -10.86 -9.63
N GLU A 63 10.36 -12.17 -9.88
CA GLU A 63 9.37 -12.82 -10.73
C GLU A 63 7.96 -12.65 -10.15
N ARG A 64 7.77 -12.86 -8.84
CA ARG A 64 6.47 -12.69 -8.20
C ARG A 64 5.96 -11.25 -8.25
N ILE A 65 6.79 -10.26 -7.94
CA ILE A 65 6.38 -8.86 -7.92
C ILE A 65 6.13 -8.31 -9.32
N GLU A 66 6.87 -8.77 -10.35
CA GLU A 66 6.59 -8.41 -11.74
C GLU A 66 5.17 -8.81 -12.17
N ARG A 67 4.67 -9.96 -11.69
CA ARG A 67 3.31 -10.43 -11.96
C ARG A 67 2.26 -9.58 -11.27
N THR A 68 2.49 -9.18 -10.03
CA THR A 68 1.56 -8.31 -9.28
C THR A 68 1.56 -6.89 -9.83
N ILE A 69 2.69 -6.38 -10.33
CA ILE A 69 2.77 -5.10 -11.03
C ILE A 69 1.92 -5.11 -12.30
N LEU A 70 1.99 -6.16 -13.12
CA LEU A 70 1.12 -6.27 -14.31
C LEU A 70 -0.34 -6.27 -13.90
N GLU A 71 -0.70 -7.09 -12.92
CA GLU A 71 -2.07 -7.09 -12.38
C GLU A 71 -2.52 -5.71 -11.95
N PHE A 72 -1.69 -4.97 -11.21
CA PHE A 72 -1.99 -3.59 -10.82
C PHE A 72 -2.23 -2.69 -12.03
N ILE A 73 -1.29 -2.67 -12.97
CA ILE A 73 -1.36 -1.81 -14.16
C ILE A 73 -2.60 -2.10 -15.01
N TYR A 74 -2.99 -3.37 -15.15
CA TYR A 74 -4.12 -3.78 -15.98
C TYR A 74 -5.48 -3.75 -15.25
N THR A 75 -5.50 -3.65 -13.92
CA THR A 75 -6.75 -3.62 -13.13
C THR A 75 -7.08 -2.26 -12.56
N LYS A 76 -6.11 -1.34 -12.48
CA LYS A 76 -6.29 0.01 -11.97
C LYS A 76 -6.29 1.03 -13.10
N GLU A 77 -7.10 2.06 -12.95
CA GLU A 77 -7.10 3.22 -13.83
C GLU A 77 -6.05 4.23 -13.35
N PHE A 78 -5.31 4.83 -14.29
CA PHE A 78 -4.36 5.89 -13.99
C PHE A 78 -4.77 7.17 -14.71
N LEU A 79 -5.11 8.20 -13.94
CA LEU A 79 -5.59 9.48 -14.45
C LEU A 79 -4.55 10.58 -14.19
N GLY A 80 -4.13 11.27 -15.25
CA GLY A 80 -3.22 12.40 -15.15
C GLY A 80 -3.98 13.71 -15.13
N VAL A 81 -3.76 14.54 -14.12
CA VAL A 81 -4.33 15.90 -14.05
C VAL A 81 -3.24 16.89 -14.46
N GLN A 82 -3.48 17.62 -15.55
CA GLN A 82 -2.50 18.54 -16.15
C GLN A 82 -1.18 17.87 -16.55
N LEU A 83 -1.18 16.55 -16.72
CA LEU A 83 -0.06 15.76 -17.24
C LEU A 83 -0.56 14.56 -18.03
N LYS A 84 0.29 14.05 -18.93
CA LYS A 84 0.07 12.75 -19.56
C LYS A 84 0.71 11.66 -18.71
N VAL A 85 -0.08 10.67 -18.32
CA VAL A 85 0.42 9.51 -17.57
C VAL A 85 1.40 8.73 -18.46
N THR A 86 2.60 8.49 -17.94
CA THR A 86 3.64 7.72 -18.62
C THR A 86 3.71 6.29 -18.09
N GLU A 87 4.31 5.39 -18.86
CA GLU A 87 4.57 4.02 -18.40
C GLU A 87 5.52 3.98 -17.19
N GLU A 88 6.48 4.91 -17.10
CA GLU A 88 7.33 5.06 -15.91
C GLU A 88 6.49 5.30 -14.66
N MET A 89 5.54 6.24 -14.73
CA MET A 89 4.66 6.55 -13.60
C MET A 89 3.89 5.31 -13.14
N LYS A 90 3.24 4.61 -14.07
CA LYS A 90 2.46 3.40 -13.76
C LYS A 90 3.32 2.32 -13.10
N VAL A 91 4.48 2.01 -13.68
CA VAL A 91 5.37 0.94 -13.20
C VAL A 91 5.96 1.27 -11.83
N VAL A 92 6.41 2.50 -11.60
CA VAL A 92 7.01 2.90 -10.32
C VAL A 92 5.97 2.92 -9.21
N ILE A 93 4.79 3.47 -9.48
CA ILE A 93 3.69 3.49 -8.52
C ILE A 93 3.25 2.07 -8.19
N ALA A 94 3.01 1.25 -9.23
CA ALA A 94 2.62 -0.14 -9.06
C ALA A 94 3.67 -0.95 -8.29
N PHE A 95 4.97 -0.74 -8.53
CA PHE A 95 6.02 -1.43 -7.78
C PHE A 95 5.92 -1.15 -6.28
N HIS A 96 5.88 0.12 -5.86
CA HIS A 96 5.84 0.47 -4.45
C HIS A 96 4.54 0.03 -3.77
N ALA A 97 3.40 0.13 -4.46
CA ALA A 97 2.13 -0.41 -3.98
C ALA A 97 2.22 -1.93 -3.80
N CYS A 98 2.63 -2.66 -4.84
CA CYS A 98 2.72 -4.12 -4.82
C CYS A 98 3.77 -4.63 -3.83
N LEU A 99 4.82 -3.87 -3.54
CA LEU A 99 5.86 -4.22 -2.58
C LEU A 99 5.28 -4.48 -1.18
N LEU A 100 4.22 -3.75 -0.79
CA LEU A 100 3.58 -3.91 0.51
C LEU A 100 2.81 -5.22 0.62
N LEU A 101 2.23 -5.73 -0.48
CA LEU A 101 1.29 -6.85 -0.42
C LEU A 101 1.79 -8.14 -1.07
N PHE A 102 2.85 -8.11 -1.87
CA PHE A 102 3.20 -9.28 -2.70
C PHE A 102 3.51 -10.53 -1.88
N LYS A 103 4.05 -10.41 -0.65
CA LYS A 103 4.24 -11.53 0.31
C LYS A 103 3.22 -11.58 1.44
N SER A 104 2.40 -10.54 1.59
CA SER A 104 1.42 -10.45 2.66
C SER A 104 0.36 -11.55 2.53
N LYS A 105 -0.13 -11.99 3.69
CA LYS A 105 -1.25 -12.94 3.80
C LYS A 105 -2.57 -12.36 3.31
N LEU A 106 -2.69 -11.02 3.26
CA LEU A 106 -3.86 -10.33 2.73
C LEU A 106 -4.09 -10.64 1.24
N GLY A 107 -3.01 -10.93 0.52
CA GLY A 107 -3.03 -11.24 -0.90
C GLY A 107 -3.42 -10.06 -1.78
N GLY A 108 -3.21 -10.25 -3.08
CA GLY A 108 -3.81 -9.42 -4.11
C GLY A 108 -3.27 -8.01 -4.27
N CYS A 109 -4.06 -7.22 -5.00
CA CYS A 109 -3.73 -5.94 -5.59
C CYS A 109 -4.84 -4.92 -5.26
N TYR A 110 -4.93 -4.52 -3.98
CA TYR A 110 -5.83 -3.46 -3.49
C TYR A 110 -7.24 -3.55 -4.08
N GLN A 111 -8.04 -4.55 -3.72
CA GLN A 111 -9.29 -4.86 -4.43
C GLN A 111 -10.28 -3.69 -4.48
N GLN A 112 -10.33 -2.87 -3.42
CA GLN A 112 -11.23 -1.72 -3.33
C GLN A 112 -10.72 -0.52 -4.16
N LEU A 113 -9.40 -0.35 -4.25
CA LEU A 113 -8.76 0.66 -5.10
C LEU A 113 -9.11 0.46 -6.57
N LYS A 114 -9.59 1.53 -7.22
CA LYS A 114 -9.88 1.55 -8.67
C LYS A 114 -8.96 2.51 -9.41
N THR A 115 -8.70 3.69 -8.84
CA THR A 115 -8.12 4.81 -9.56
C THR A 115 -6.89 5.37 -8.86
N VAL A 116 -5.84 5.63 -9.62
CA VAL A 116 -4.67 6.40 -9.18
C VAL A 116 -4.63 7.71 -9.96
N ILE A 117 -4.86 8.82 -9.25
CA ILE A 117 -4.80 10.17 -9.82
C ILE A 117 -3.39 10.73 -9.62
N ILE A 118 -2.80 11.27 -10.69
CA ILE A 118 -1.42 11.75 -10.71
C ILE A 118 -1.40 13.24 -11.06
N TYR A 119 -0.82 14.04 -10.15
CA TYR A 119 -0.56 15.45 -10.34
C TYR A 119 0.94 15.70 -10.55
N PRO A 120 1.34 16.74 -11.32
CA PRO A 120 2.75 17.02 -11.56
C PRO A 120 3.42 17.62 -10.31
N THR A 121 2.74 18.57 -9.66
CA THR A 121 3.26 19.34 -8.51
C THR A 121 2.16 19.62 -7.50
N THR A 122 2.55 19.99 -6.27
CA THR A 122 1.62 20.44 -5.22
C THR A 122 0.84 21.70 -5.65
N VAL A 123 1.48 22.60 -6.40
CA VAL A 123 0.84 23.84 -6.91
C VAL A 123 -0.25 23.56 -7.96
N ALA A 124 -0.13 22.46 -8.71
CA ALA A 124 -1.19 22.05 -9.64
C ALA A 124 -2.45 21.58 -8.91
N ILE A 125 -2.31 21.11 -7.67
CA ILE A 125 -3.43 20.95 -6.76
C ILE A 125 -3.95 22.35 -6.46
N GLU A 126 -3.14 23.23 -5.84
CA GLU A 126 -3.47 24.62 -5.42
C GLU A 126 -4.22 25.46 -6.48
N ASN A 127 -3.85 25.40 -7.75
CA ASN A 127 -4.51 26.15 -8.82
C ASN A 127 -5.94 25.67 -9.15
N MET A 128 -6.30 24.41 -8.84
CA MET A 128 -7.69 23.94 -8.86
C MET A 128 -8.49 24.46 -7.65
N HIS A 129 -7.84 24.88 -6.55
CA HIS A 129 -8.52 25.34 -5.32
C HIS A 129 -9.25 26.68 -5.52
N ASN A 130 -8.85 27.49 -6.52
CA ASN A 130 -9.46 28.80 -6.76
C ASN A 130 -10.81 28.73 -7.51
N ASN A 131 -11.18 27.60 -8.13
CA ASN A 131 -12.40 27.47 -8.93
C ASN A 131 -13.39 26.42 -8.45
N SER A 132 -13.05 25.56 -7.48
CA SER A 132 -13.95 24.51 -6.99
C SER A 132 -13.47 24.04 -5.61
N GLY A 133 -14.38 23.92 -4.64
CA GLY A 133 -14.06 23.69 -3.23
C GLY A 133 -13.11 22.52 -2.96
N ILE A 134 -12.06 22.84 -2.21
CA ILE A 134 -11.07 22.04 -1.44
C ILE A 134 -11.09 20.50 -1.63
N TYR A 135 -9.98 19.94 -2.15
CA TYR A 135 -9.59 18.53 -1.96
C TYR A 135 -8.13 18.42 -1.51
N THR A 136 -7.90 18.45 -0.20
CA THR A 136 -6.67 17.93 0.41
C THR A 136 -6.92 16.47 0.82
N LYS A 137 -5.88 15.64 0.93
CA LYS A 137 -5.97 14.25 1.45
C LYS A 137 -6.69 14.17 2.80
N GLU A 138 -6.44 15.13 3.70
CA GLU A 138 -7.17 15.27 4.98
C GLU A 138 -8.66 15.57 4.80
N LYS A 139 -9.07 16.27 3.73
CA LYS A 139 -10.48 16.59 3.49
C LYS A 139 -11.25 15.48 2.77
N LEU A 140 -10.57 14.62 2.00
CA LEU A 140 -11.13 13.35 1.53
C LEU A 140 -11.53 12.44 2.70
N LEU A 141 -10.78 12.51 3.81
CA LEU A 141 -11.00 11.72 5.03
C LEU A 141 -12.06 12.34 5.98
N ILE A 142 -12.32 13.66 5.90
CA ILE A 142 -13.18 14.39 6.85
C ILE A 142 -14.66 14.48 6.41
N ASP A 143 -14.97 14.39 5.11
CA ASP A 143 -16.36 14.54 4.61
C ASP A 143 -17.22 13.25 4.67
N GLY A 144 -16.79 12.21 5.39
CA GLY A 144 -17.57 10.97 5.56
C GLY A 144 -17.81 10.17 4.27
N GLN A 145 -17.13 10.55 3.19
CA GLN A 145 -17.13 9.90 1.88
C GLN A 145 -15.70 9.54 1.46
N SER A 146 -14.93 8.91 2.36
CA SER A 146 -13.69 8.26 1.94
C SER A 146 -14.06 7.13 0.98
N THR A 147 -13.98 7.39 -0.32
CA THR A 147 -14.06 6.32 -1.30
C THR A 147 -12.67 5.68 -1.29
N GLY A 148 -12.51 4.57 -0.55
CA GLY A 148 -11.31 3.71 -0.57
C GLY A 148 -11.06 3.04 -1.94
N ASP A 149 -11.39 3.76 -3.00
CA ASP A 149 -11.25 3.40 -4.38
C ASP A 149 -10.34 4.35 -5.16
N THR A 150 -9.78 5.40 -4.52
CA THR A 150 -8.92 6.39 -5.19
C THR A 150 -7.71 6.80 -4.36
N VAL A 151 -6.53 6.77 -4.98
CA VAL A 151 -5.27 7.30 -4.43
C VAL A 151 -4.77 8.49 -5.25
N VAL A 152 -4.23 9.51 -4.57
CA VAL A 152 -3.66 10.70 -5.22
C VAL A 152 -2.14 10.73 -5.04
N ILE A 153 -1.39 10.87 -6.14
CA ILE A 153 0.07 10.91 -6.15
C ILE A 153 0.57 12.23 -6.76
N ILE A 154 1.45 12.92 -6.03
CA ILE A 154 2.20 14.07 -6.56
C ILE A 154 3.52 13.59 -7.14
N TRP A 155 3.59 13.50 -8.47
CA TRP A 155 4.66 12.77 -9.17
C TRP A 155 6.05 13.34 -8.95
N ASN A 156 6.25 14.66 -8.92
CA ASN A 156 7.61 15.21 -8.77
C ASN A 156 8.28 14.82 -7.45
N ASN A 157 7.52 14.78 -6.36
CA ASN A 157 8.03 14.32 -5.06
C ASN A 157 8.15 12.80 -5.04
N ALA A 158 7.10 12.11 -5.49
CA ALA A 158 7.06 10.65 -5.54
C ALA A 158 8.21 10.05 -6.36
N LYS A 159 8.53 10.62 -7.52
CA LYS A 159 9.62 10.15 -8.39
C LYS A 159 10.98 10.27 -7.70
N ARG A 160 11.23 11.38 -7.00
CA ARG A 160 12.49 11.59 -6.29
C ARG A 160 12.64 10.55 -5.18
N GLU A 161 11.61 10.39 -4.36
CA GLU A 161 11.61 9.44 -3.23
C GLU A 161 11.66 7.96 -3.70
N ALA A 162 11.00 7.64 -4.81
CA ALA A 162 11.00 6.30 -5.38
C ALA A 162 12.35 5.82 -5.91
N TYR A 163 13.20 6.74 -6.39
CA TYR A 163 14.50 6.40 -6.99
C TYR A 163 15.70 6.67 -6.10
N HIS A 164 15.55 7.53 -5.10
CA HIS A 164 16.63 7.94 -4.22
C HIS A 164 16.30 7.56 -2.79
N HIS A 165 17.25 6.87 -2.15
CA HIS A 165 17.14 6.48 -0.75
C HIS A 165 16.83 7.71 0.13
N SER A 166 15.71 7.64 0.82
CA SER A 166 15.13 8.69 1.65
C SER A 166 14.47 8.01 2.85
N TYR A 167 14.21 8.71 3.96
CA TYR A 167 13.36 8.13 4.99
C TYR A 167 11.91 7.99 4.51
N ASN A 168 11.49 8.92 3.64
CA ASN A 168 10.12 9.07 3.17
C ASN A 168 9.94 8.47 1.78
N ASN A 169 8.77 7.88 1.57
CA ASN A 169 8.29 7.44 0.26
C ASN A 169 6.77 7.61 0.21
N VAL A 170 6.33 8.72 -0.40
CA VAL A 170 4.90 9.06 -0.46
C VAL A 170 4.05 7.97 -1.11
N ILE A 171 4.59 7.19 -2.06
CA ILE A 171 3.81 6.10 -2.66
C ILE A 171 3.57 5.02 -1.61
N ILE A 172 4.61 4.57 -0.90
CA ILE A 172 4.44 3.61 0.20
C ILE A 172 3.47 4.16 1.26
N HIS A 173 3.59 5.44 1.59
CA HIS A 173 2.72 6.11 2.56
C HIS A 173 1.24 6.06 2.15
N GLU A 174 0.89 6.52 0.94
CA GLU A 174 -0.49 6.49 0.45
C GLU A 174 -1.06 5.07 0.40
N PHE A 175 -0.26 4.13 -0.06
CA PHE A 175 -0.69 2.73 -0.14
C PHE A 175 -0.72 2.01 1.22
N ALA A 176 -0.09 2.55 2.26
CA ALA A 176 -0.30 2.09 3.63
C ALA A 176 -1.69 2.49 4.15
N HIS A 177 -2.14 3.71 3.84
CA HIS A 177 -3.53 4.12 4.15
C HIS A 177 -4.57 3.25 3.44
N GLU A 178 -4.32 2.86 2.19
CA GLU A 178 -5.19 1.90 1.49
C GLU A 178 -5.22 0.52 2.17
N ILE A 179 -4.12 0.09 2.79
CA ILE A 179 -4.08 -1.15 3.57
C ILE A 179 -4.87 -0.99 4.87
N ASP A 180 -4.71 0.14 5.56
CA ASP A 180 -5.45 0.46 6.78
C ASP A 180 -6.96 0.41 6.51
N PHE A 181 -7.39 1.08 5.44
CA PHE A 181 -8.79 1.19 5.05
C PHE A 181 -9.45 -0.11 4.54
N MET A 182 -8.70 -1.19 4.33
CA MET A 182 -9.27 -2.45 3.80
C MET A 182 -10.37 -3.06 4.68
N ASN A 183 -10.36 -2.77 5.99
CA ASN A 183 -11.42 -3.19 6.92
C ASN A 183 -12.56 -2.15 7.07
N GLY A 184 -12.50 -1.05 6.32
CA GLY A 184 -13.48 0.05 6.32
C GLY A 184 -13.16 1.20 7.29
N ALA A 185 -12.03 1.18 8.00
CA ALA A 185 -11.61 2.23 8.91
C ALA A 185 -10.16 2.65 8.67
N ALA A 186 -9.86 3.94 8.87
CA ALA A 186 -8.48 4.46 8.86
C ALA A 186 -8.08 4.81 10.30
N ASP A 187 -7.71 3.80 11.08
CA ASP A 187 -7.43 3.91 12.52
C ASP A 187 -6.05 3.37 12.94
N GLY A 188 -5.19 3.06 11.96
CA GLY A 188 -3.88 2.44 12.14
C GLY A 188 -3.93 0.96 12.51
N ILE A 189 -5.08 0.30 12.31
CA ILE A 189 -5.26 -1.14 12.47
C ILE A 189 -5.66 -1.71 11.10
N PRO A 190 -4.68 -2.18 10.30
CA PRO A 190 -4.99 -2.85 9.05
C PRO A 190 -5.70 -4.20 9.30
N PRO A 191 -6.17 -4.91 8.27
CA PRO A 191 -6.72 -6.24 8.46
C PRO A 191 -5.68 -7.19 9.08
N LEU A 192 -6.01 -7.76 10.23
CA LEU A 192 -5.14 -8.66 11.00
C LEU A 192 -5.85 -9.99 11.27
N GLU A 193 -5.07 -11.06 11.43
CA GLU A 193 -5.58 -12.28 12.05
C GLU A 193 -6.04 -11.97 13.48
N SER A 194 -7.17 -12.54 13.93
CA SER A 194 -7.73 -12.23 15.24
C SER A 194 -6.76 -12.47 16.39
N SER A 195 -5.86 -13.44 16.26
CA SER A 195 -4.79 -13.75 17.23
C SER A 195 -3.74 -12.64 17.35
N LYS A 196 -3.55 -11.83 16.31
CA LYS A 196 -2.54 -10.76 16.24
C LYS A 196 -3.06 -9.39 16.65
N TYR A 197 -4.38 -9.20 16.70
CA TYR A 197 -4.99 -7.91 17.02
C TYR A 197 -4.47 -7.30 18.34
N TYR A 198 -4.46 -8.07 19.42
CA TYR A 198 -4.02 -7.57 20.73
C TYR A 198 -2.52 -7.25 20.77
N GLU A 199 -1.70 -8.05 20.09
CA GLU A 199 -0.26 -7.83 19.97
C GLU A 199 0.03 -6.54 19.19
N TRP A 200 -0.60 -6.38 18.02
CA TRP A 200 -0.51 -5.19 17.19
C TRP A 200 -0.89 -3.93 17.97
N VAL A 201 -2.07 -3.92 18.58
CA VAL A 201 -2.57 -2.80 19.36
C VAL A 201 -1.62 -2.50 20.52
N SER A 202 -1.14 -3.53 21.24
CA SER A 202 -0.23 -3.34 22.36
C SER A 202 1.10 -2.71 21.95
N ILE A 203 1.67 -3.11 20.82
CA ILE A 203 2.97 -2.64 20.35
C ILE A 203 2.84 -1.25 19.69
N ILE A 204 1.95 -1.13 18.71
CA ILE A 204 1.80 0.06 17.87
C ILE A 204 1.24 1.23 18.71
N TYR A 205 0.19 1.00 19.50
CA TYR A 205 -0.42 2.10 20.27
C TYR A 205 0.46 2.55 21.42
N LYS A 206 1.25 1.66 22.01
CA LYS A 206 2.22 2.00 23.06
C LYS A 206 3.28 2.96 22.53
N ASP A 207 3.87 2.71 21.36
CA ASP A 207 4.85 3.64 20.79
C ASP A 207 4.19 4.93 20.27
N PHE A 208 2.98 4.88 19.71
CA PHE A 208 2.22 6.08 19.36
C PHE A 208 1.95 6.98 20.57
N GLN A 209 1.46 6.42 21.70
CA GLN A 209 1.18 7.17 22.92
C GLN A 209 2.44 7.79 23.51
N LYS A 210 3.54 7.03 23.59
CA LYS A 210 4.83 7.55 24.07
C LYS A 210 5.35 8.67 23.19
N MET A 211 5.21 8.54 21.88
CA MET A 211 5.59 9.57 20.92
C MET A 211 4.75 10.83 21.10
N SER A 212 3.42 10.69 21.16
CA SER A 212 2.49 11.82 21.37
C SER A 212 2.85 12.60 22.65
N GLN A 213 3.11 11.90 23.75
CA GLN A 213 3.54 12.54 25.01
C GLN A 213 4.88 13.28 24.88
N ALA A 214 5.86 12.70 24.18
CA ALA A 214 7.17 13.34 23.97
C ALA A 214 7.05 14.64 23.14
N PHE A 215 6.22 14.64 22.09
CA PHE A 215 6.01 15.82 21.24
C PHE A 215 5.18 16.91 21.96
N ILE A 216 4.11 16.55 22.67
CA ILE A 216 3.31 17.52 23.46
C ILE A 216 4.17 18.16 24.56
N GLY A 217 4.97 17.36 25.26
CA GLY A 217 5.81 17.83 26.37
C GLY A 217 7.02 18.65 25.94
N LYS A 218 7.35 18.71 24.64
CA LYS A 218 8.59 19.30 24.08
C LYS A 218 9.88 18.88 24.82
N LYS A 219 9.86 17.71 25.47
CA LYS A 219 10.98 17.15 26.23
C LYS A 219 11.52 15.96 25.46
N ASP A 220 12.86 15.87 25.41
CA ASP A 220 13.68 14.84 24.75
C ASP A 220 12.90 13.88 23.84
N ILE A 221 12.71 14.29 22.60
CA ILE A 221 12.05 13.50 21.55
C ILE A 221 12.83 12.19 21.28
N GLY A 222 14.12 12.13 21.67
CA GLY A 222 14.92 10.92 21.70
C GLY A 222 14.87 10.10 20.40
N LYS A 223 14.56 8.80 20.55
CA LYS A 223 14.45 7.89 19.39
C LYS A 223 13.34 8.27 18.42
N TYR A 224 12.29 8.97 18.86
CA TYR A 224 11.10 9.30 18.06
C TYR A 224 11.35 10.37 16.99
N LYS A 225 12.45 11.12 17.08
CA LYS A 225 12.86 12.07 16.01
C LYS A 225 13.01 11.38 14.66
N PHE A 226 13.34 10.08 14.66
CA PHE A 226 13.46 9.27 13.44
C PHE A 226 12.11 9.05 12.72
N LEU A 227 11.01 8.96 13.47
CA LEU A 227 9.68 8.82 12.88
C LEU A 227 9.19 10.18 12.34
N GLY A 228 9.52 11.26 13.06
CA GLY A 228 9.18 12.64 12.66
C GLY A 228 7.83 13.07 13.22
N GLU A 229 7.65 14.38 13.42
CA GLU A 229 6.47 14.95 14.08
C GLU A 229 5.15 14.56 13.43
N TYR A 230 5.13 14.41 12.10
CA TYR A 230 3.93 14.05 11.37
C TYR A 230 3.29 12.72 11.84
N ALA A 231 4.10 11.78 12.36
CA ALA A 231 3.60 10.49 12.83
C ALA A 231 2.72 10.60 14.10
N VAL A 232 2.72 11.73 14.82
CA VAL A 232 1.82 11.92 15.98
C VAL A 232 0.47 12.51 15.62
N THR A 233 0.23 12.84 14.35
CA THR A 233 -1.04 13.44 13.89
C THR A 233 -2.23 12.58 14.26
N ASN A 234 -2.20 11.29 13.90
CA ASN A 234 -3.16 10.28 14.31
C ASN A 234 -2.53 8.88 14.11
N LYS A 235 -3.28 7.82 14.45
CA LYS A 235 -2.79 6.44 14.35
C LYS A 235 -2.61 5.94 12.92
N ALA A 236 -3.45 6.38 11.98
CA ALA A 236 -3.31 6.04 10.56
C ALA A 236 -2.01 6.63 9.99
N GLU A 237 -1.72 7.90 10.29
CA GLU A 237 -0.45 8.54 9.93
C GLU A 237 0.74 7.87 10.60
N PHE A 238 0.60 7.46 11.87
CA PHE A 238 1.63 6.68 12.54
C PHE A 238 1.92 5.38 11.79
N PHE A 239 0.89 4.62 11.41
CA PHE A 239 1.01 3.38 10.65
C PHE A 239 1.67 3.59 9.27
N ALA A 240 1.25 4.63 8.53
CA ALA A 240 1.84 4.95 7.24
C ALA A 240 3.32 5.32 7.39
N VAL A 241 3.68 6.16 8.37
CA VAL A 241 5.07 6.56 8.61
C VAL A 241 5.95 5.38 9.02
N ILE A 242 5.53 4.52 9.96
CA ILE A 242 6.36 3.37 10.36
C ILE A 242 6.51 2.37 9.20
N THR A 243 5.53 2.29 8.29
CA THR A 243 5.60 1.50 7.06
C THR A 243 6.65 2.05 6.11
N GLU A 244 6.69 3.38 5.88
CA GLU A 244 7.76 4.02 5.11
C GLU A 244 9.14 3.68 5.71
N ARG A 245 9.30 3.87 7.03
CA ARG A 245 10.58 3.58 7.70
C ARG A 245 10.96 2.11 7.62
N PHE A 246 9.98 1.21 7.58
CA PHE A 246 10.22 -0.23 7.49
C PHE A 246 10.82 -0.62 6.14
N PHE A 247 10.31 -0.09 5.03
CA PHE A 247 10.86 -0.38 3.72
C PHE A 247 12.09 0.46 3.40
N GLU A 248 12.06 1.74 3.70
CA GLU A 248 13.12 2.68 3.30
C GLU A 248 14.31 2.71 4.28
N SER A 249 14.11 2.47 5.57
CA SER A 249 15.19 2.54 6.57
C SER A 249 15.12 1.43 7.62
N PRO A 250 15.04 0.16 7.17
CA PRO A 250 14.78 -0.98 8.04
C PRO A 250 15.84 -1.15 9.14
N ASN A 251 17.12 -0.88 8.83
CA ASN A 251 18.22 -1.01 9.79
C ASN A 251 18.06 -0.04 10.98
N ILE A 252 17.65 1.20 10.70
CA ILE A 252 17.46 2.22 11.73
C ILE A 252 16.19 1.91 12.53
N LEU A 253 15.11 1.52 11.85
CA LEU A 253 13.87 1.11 12.51
C LEU A 253 14.13 -0.07 13.46
N LYS A 254 14.80 -1.13 13.01
CA LYS A 254 15.15 -2.29 13.86
C LYS A 254 15.99 -1.89 15.07
N LYS A 255 16.96 -0.99 14.89
CA LYS A 255 17.83 -0.53 15.99
C LYS A 255 17.09 0.31 17.03
N LYS A 256 16.19 1.20 16.61
CA LYS A 256 15.50 2.15 17.50
C LYS A 256 14.16 1.60 18.04
N PHE A 257 13.49 0.78 17.25
CA PHE A 257 12.14 0.26 17.47
C PHE A 257 12.05 -1.23 17.08
N PRO A 258 12.77 -2.12 17.78
CA PRO A 258 12.80 -3.54 17.44
C PRO A 258 11.43 -4.22 17.51
N GLU A 259 10.58 -3.85 18.48
CA GLU A 259 9.20 -4.35 18.61
C GLU A 259 8.37 -3.98 17.36
N LEU A 260 8.35 -2.70 16.96
CA LEU A 260 7.65 -2.25 15.73
C LEU A 260 8.19 -2.94 14.47
N TYR A 261 9.51 -3.07 14.37
CA TYR A 261 10.13 -3.71 13.22
C TYR A 261 9.69 -5.17 13.06
N ASN A 262 9.66 -5.94 14.16
CA ASN A 262 9.24 -7.34 14.12
C ASN A 262 7.76 -7.47 13.80
N GLU A 263 6.90 -6.61 14.37
CA GLU A 263 5.46 -6.63 14.08
C GLU A 263 5.19 -6.34 12.59
N LEU A 264 5.86 -5.34 12.01
CA LEU A 264 5.74 -5.01 10.58
C LEU A 264 6.32 -6.11 9.68
N LYS A 265 7.41 -6.77 10.11
CA LYS A 265 7.98 -7.92 9.39
C LYS A 265 6.99 -9.08 9.33
N ASP A 266 6.33 -9.39 10.45
CA ASP A 266 5.32 -10.45 10.50
C ASP A 266 4.09 -10.09 9.67
N PHE A 267 3.65 -8.84 9.73
CA PHE A 267 2.51 -8.33 8.96
C PHE A 267 2.73 -8.37 7.44
N TYR A 268 3.87 -7.84 6.97
CA TYR A 268 4.20 -7.80 5.55
C TYR A 268 4.74 -9.13 5.00
N GLY A 269 5.17 -10.04 5.89
CA GLY A 269 5.76 -11.33 5.49
C GLY A 269 7.10 -11.18 4.77
N ILE A 270 7.80 -10.06 4.97
CA ILE A 270 9.08 -9.74 4.34
C ILE A 270 10.06 -9.18 5.36
N ASP A 271 11.34 -9.48 5.17
CA ASP A 271 12.43 -8.88 5.93
C ASP A 271 13.29 -8.05 4.97
N PRO A 272 13.13 -6.71 4.96
CA PRO A 272 13.91 -5.83 4.08
C PRO A 272 15.42 -5.90 4.34
N ILE A 273 15.87 -6.23 5.57
CA ILE A 273 17.30 -6.33 5.90
C ILE A 273 17.88 -7.62 5.34
N SER A 274 17.20 -8.75 5.54
CA SER A 274 17.68 -10.05 5.08
C SER A 274 17.79 -10.08 3.54
N ASN A 275 16.89 -9.41 2.83
CA ASN A 275 16.98 -9.25 1.37
C ASN A 275 18.22 -8.47 0.93
N ILE A 276 18.59 -7.39 1.66
CA ILE A 276 19.82 -6.63 1.41
C ILE A 276 21.07 -7.50 1.63
N LEU A 277 21.07 -8.33 2.67
CA LEU A 277 22.22 -9.18 3.01
C LEU A 277 22.47 -10.32 2.02
N ILE A 278 21.42 -10.89 1.41
CA ILE A 278 21.56 -11.91 0.36
C ILE A 278 22.29 -11.33 -0.86
N ASN A 279 21.94 -10.10 -1.25
CA ASN A 279 22.48 -9.46 -2.45
C ASN A 279 23.95 -9.07 -2.30
N ASN A 280 24.38 -8.66 -1.10
CA ASN A 280 25.79 -8.37 -0.82
C ASN A 280 26.68 -9.62 -0.90
N ARG A 281 26.15 -10.83 -0.63
CA ARG A 281 26.89 -12.08 -0.78
C ARG A 281 26.94 -12.57 -2.22
N SER A 282 25.91 -12.34 -3.02
CA SER A 282 25.90 -12.72 -4.44
C SER A 282 26.76 -11.83 -5.33
N ASN A 283 27.04 -10.58 -4.92
CA ASN A 283 27.94 -9.67 -5.66
C ASN A 283 29.44 -9.89 -5.35
N LEU A 284 29.77 -10.82 -4.44
CA LEU A 284 31.15 -11.16 -4.05
C LEU A 284 31.64 -12.49 -4.67
N ASN A 285 30.82 -13.12 -5.52
CA ASN A 285 31.14 -14.33 -6.29
C ASN A 285 31.02 -14.04 -7.79
#